data_AF-A0A357LM04-F1
#
_entry.id   AF-A0A357LM04-F1
#
_cell.length_a   1.000
_cell.length_b   1.000
_cell.length_c   1.000
_cell.angle_alpha   90.00
_cell.angle_beta   90.00
_cell.angle_gamma   90.00
#
_symmetry.space_group_name_H-M   'P 1'
#
loop_
_entity.id
_entity.type
_entity.pdbx_description
1 polymer ?
#
loop_
_entity_poly.entity_id
_entity_poly.type
_entity_poly.pdbx_seq_one_letter_code
_entity_poly.pdbx_strand_id
1 'polypeptide(L)' 'REWITFYNTDRPHTALDKRTPDEAYFDGKELKKAA' A
#
# COMPACT_ATOMS: atom_id res chain seq x y z
N ARG A 1 -2.58 -12.64 -8.79
CA ARG A 1 -1.54 -12.11 -7.87
C ARG A 1 -1.21 -10.66 -8.20
N GLU A 2 -1.16 -10.25 -9.47
CA GLU A 2 -0.89 -8.85 -9.86
C GLU A 2 -1.92 -7.83 -9.32
N TRP A 3 -3.19 -8.22 -9.24
CA TRP A 3 -4.25 -7.33 -8.75
C TRP A 3 -4.05 -6.90 -7.29
N ILE A 4 -3.49 -7.75 -6.43
CA ILE A 4 -3.28 -7.42 -5.01
C ILE A 4 -2.05 -6.52 -4.84
N THR A 5 -1.03 -6.68 -5.69
CA THR A 5 0.11 -5.77 -5.74
C THR A 5 -0.37 -4.38 -6.15
N PHE A 6 -1.13 -4.26 -7.24
CA PHE A 6 -1.70 -2.99 -7.68
C PHE A 6 -2.56 -2.29 -6.62
N TYR A 7 -3.40 -3.06 -5.91
CA TYR A 7 -4.21 -2.53 -4.82
C TYR A 7 -3.37 -1.95 -3.69
N ASN A 8 -2.28 -2.64 -3.31
CA ASN A 8 -1.44 -2.25 -2.18
C ASN A 8 -0.48 -1.10 -2.52
N THR A 9 0.03 -1.00 -3.76
CA THR A 9 1.12 -0.06 -4.11
C THR A 9 0.71 1.11 -5.00
N ASP A 10 -0.29 0.94 -5.86
CA ASP A 10 -0.56 1.88 -6.96
C ASP A 10 -1.93 2.54 -6.88
N ARG A 11 -2.85 1.95 -6.11
CA ARG A 11 -4.22 2.47 -6.02
C ARG A 11 -4.33 3.49 -4.88
N PRO A 12 -4.51 4.78 -5.17
CA PRO A 12 -4.83 5.77 -4.15
C PRO A 12 -6.26 5.54 -3.64
N HIS A 13 -6.41 5.49 -2.32
CA HIS A 13 -7.72 5.28 -1.70
C HIS A 13 -8.19 6.57 -1.03
N THR A 14 -9.36 7.08 -1.43
CA THR A 14 -9.94 8.30 -0.84
C THR A 14 -10.17 8.18 0.67
N ALA A 15 -10.46 6.97 1.16
CA ALA A 15 -10.58 6.68 2.59
C ALA A 15 -9.25 6.82 3.37
N LEU A 16 -8.12 6.75 2.66
CA LEU A 16 -6.76 6.87 3.21
C LEU A 16 -6.11 8.19 2.81
N ASP A 17 -6.89 9.25 2.59
CA ASP A 17 -6.40 10.55 2.12
C ASP A 17 -5.61 10.45 0.79
N LYS A 18 -6.12 9.62 -0.14
CA LYS A 18 -5.49 9.29 -1.42
C LYS A 18 -4.15 8.56 -1.31
N ARG A 19 -3.78 8.07 -0.13
CA ARG A 19 -2.64 7.17 0.04
C ARG A 19 -3.00 5.75 -0.38
N THR A 20 -1.99 5.00 -0.78
CA THR A 20 -2.09 3.55 -0.93
C THR A 20 -2.06 2.86 0.43
N PRO A 21 -2.51 1.61 0.52
CA PRO A 21 -2.39 0.84 1.75
C PRO A 21 -0.93 0.71 2.24
N ASP A 22 0.05 0.59 1.32
CA ASP A 22 1.49 0.60 1.66
C ASP A 22 1.85 1.93 2.36
N GLU A 23 1.43 3.06 1.79
CA GLU A 23 1.70 4.40 2.35
C GLU A 23 0.89 4.72 3.63
N ALA A 24 -0.27 4.11 3.84
CA ALA A 24 -1.09 4.40 5.02
C ALA A 24 -0.66 3.60 6.26
N TYR A 25 -0.18 2.36 6.05
CA TYR A 25 0.13 1.44 7.13
C TYR A 25 1.62 1.12 7.28
N PHE A 26 2.42 1.34 6.23
CA PHE A 26 3.82 0.94 6.14
C PHE A 26 4.79 2.12 5.93
N ASP A 27 4.29 3.35 5.72
CA ASP A 27 5.11 4.58 5.63
C ASP A 27 5.81 4.85 6.98
N GLY A 28 7.09 4.48 7.05
CA GLY A 28 7.95 4.65 8.23
C GLY A 28 8.24 3.38 9.03
N LYS A 29 7.72 2.22 8.65
CA LYS A 29 8.22 0.92 9.13
C LYS A 29 8.85 0.21 7.95
N GLU A 30 10.13 -0.15 8.04
CA GLU A 30 10.77 -1.13 7.17
C GLU A 30 10.13 -2.52 7.36
N LEU A 31 8.84 -2.61 7.09
CA LEU A 31 8.08 -3.83 7.10
C LEU A 31 8.47 -4.55 5.82
N LYS A 32 9.42 -5.46 5.99
CA LYS A 32 9.81 -6.50 5.04
C LYS A 32 8.61 -6.84 4.16
N LYS A 33 8.64 -6.36 2.92
CA LYS A 33 7.73 -6.82 1.87
C LYS A 33 7.96 -8.33 1.77
N ALA A 34 7.00 -9.11 2.27
CA ALA A 34 7.15 -10.55 2.36
C ALA A 34 7.33 -11.11 0.94
N ALA A 35 8.47 -11.77 0.73
CA ALA A 35 8.84 -12.45 -0.50
C ALA A 35 8.02 -13.73 -0.72
#